data_AF-A0A7U7G594-F1
#
_entry.id   AF-A0A7U7G594-F1
#
_cell.length_a   1.000
_cell.length_b   1.000
_cell.length_c   1.000
_cell.angle_alpha   90.00
_cell.angle_beta   90.00
_cell.angle_gamma   90.00
#
_symmetry.space_group_name_H-M   'P 1'
#
loop_
_entity.id
_entity.type
_entity.pdbx_description
1 polymer ?
#
loop_
_entity_poly.entity_id
_entity_poly.type
_entity_poly.pdbx_seq_one_letter_code
_entity_poly.pdbx_strand_id
1 'polypeptide(L)'
;MATALVRVSAGTATVYSSGSLSSLVGLGAISSIVVTRTDQTPPNDPVKVDLSSVLGQLRGDCTITVQGGATAYVGGGLVNVGVVNGLTLNGGRLVIQSTLLSASLGSTITVGPNAGELRIESQGFGVSVDFPVKFVDAQGNPTTRIPPNFVMDFPNTQSVGAVYKPSTNQTVIGDGVSALGLINVGRTTTLEGDPFNLRVNGKPQTDFLGGLTGYGYTFSRNNGHDDGRNGVITCYLAGSLIRTETGDVPVEVLTVGDAVAVFAPDGQPQGFRRVKWVGQGRVTVQPALPDDEAGWPVRIRRGALGANIPHKDMLVTSEHCLLLEGHFVPVRMLVNGSSIVYDRSLEEYEYWHFAVEPHAIVEADGALTESYLDTGNRQGFVSQAGQWAEGARGCWETDAAAPLGVSRTFVEPLHEAIRRRSGGRMEKPGELVDEPDLIVLTPSGQTLPLVRQAGQRYLFRLSEGCNEILLVSRVSRPCDVIGPFVDDRRWLGVLVSQIQLFWEDGERKNVTEFLSAPRQDGWDVQEAAPCRWTNGAARLVLPVHPGRKQPLFVSVEVLAGGPYLAKARPTEGIRLGGGMF
;
A
#
# COMPACT_ATOMS: atom_id res chain seq x y z
N MET A 1 -26.21 16.34 11.13
CA MET A 1 -26.55 15.04 10.51
C MET A 1 -28.01 14.74 10.77
N ALA A 2 -28.70 14.07 9.85
CA ALA A 2 -30.03 13.51 10.14
C ALA A 2 -29.90 12.44 11.24
N THR A 3 -30.95 12.28 12.05
CA THR A 3 -31.03 11.22 13.07
C THR A 3 -31.19 9.88 12.37
N ALA A 4 -30.43 8.86 12.80
CA ALA A 4 -30.58 7.51 12.28
C ALA A 4 -31.96 6.94 12.64
N LEU A 5 -32.52 6.14 11.75
CA LEU A 5 -33.71 5.34 12.02
C LEU A 5 -33.33 4.17 12.92
N VAL A 6 -33.98 4.12 14.08
CA VAL A 6 -33.70 3.17 15.15
C VAL A 6 -35.01 2.58 15.65
N ARG A 7 -35.04 1.25 15.81
CA ARG A 7 -36.12 0.52 16.46
C ARG A 7 -35.58 -0.15 17.72
N VAL A 8 -36.20 0.11 18.86
CA VAL A 8 -35.83 -0.51 20.14
C VAL A 8 -36.88 -1.54 20.54
N SER A 9 -36.45 -2.76 20.83
CA SER A 9 -37.32 -3.87 21.27
C SER A 9 -36.57 -4.79 22.22
N ALA A 10 -37.14 -5.05 23.40
CA ALA A 10 -36.61 -6.00 24.39
C ALA A 10 -35.11 -5.80 24.73
N GLY A 11 -34.66 -4.54 24.83
CA GLY A 11 -33.25 -4.21 25.13
C GLY A 11 -32.31 -4.20 23.92
N THR A 12 -32.82 -4.53 22.72
CA THR A 12 -32.07 -4.47 21.46
C THR A 12 -32.45 -3.24 20.66
N ALA A 13 -31.45 -2.43 20.29
CA ALA A 13 -31.58 -1.30 19.38
C ALA A 13 -31.14 -1.71 17.96
N THR A 14 -32.07 -1.81 17.03
CA THR A 14 -31.78 -2.03 15.61
C THR A 14 -31.66 -0.69 14.89
N VAL A 15 -30.48 -0.43 14.35
CA VAL A 15 -30.13 0.76 13.57
C VAL A 15 -30.11 0.38 12.09
N TYR A 16 -30.91 1.05 11.28
CA TYR A 16 -31.12 0.67 9.87
C TYR A 16 -31.15 1.85 8.89
N SER A 17 -30.58 2.99 9.28
CA SER A 17 -30.24 4.07 8.34
C SER A 17 -28.95 4.75 8.79
N SER A 18 -28.31 5.48 7.88
CA SER A 18 -27.19 6.35 8.23
C SER A 18 -27.68 7.53 9.07
N GLY A 19 -26.82 8.04 9.95
CA GLY A 19 -27.12 9.24 10.73
C GLY A 19 -26.56 9.23 12.14
N SER A 20 -26.91 10.27 12.89
CA SER A 20 -26.55 10.39 14.30
C SER A 20 -27.39 9.43 15.15
N LEU A 21 -26.73 8.78 16.10
CA LEU A 21 -27.37 7.88 17.06
C LEU A 21 -27.81 8.59 18.35
N SER A 22 -27.97 9.92 18.32
CA SER A 22 -28.42 10.71 19.47
C SER A 22 -29.76 10.25 20.04
N SER A 23 -30.60 9.57 19.26
CA SER A 23 -31.86 8.95 19.71
C SER A 23 -31.67 7.81 20.71
N LEU A 24 -30.47 7.22 20.77
CA LEU A 24 -30.12 6.16 21.73
C LEU A 24 -29.67 6.71 23.09
N VAL A 25 -29.36 8.01 23.16
CA VAL A 25 -28.88 8.66 24.38
C VAL A 25 -30.00 8.74 25.42
N GLY A 26 -29.73 8.27 26.63
CA GLY A 26 -30.67 8.35 27.76
C GLY A 26 -31.78 7.29 27.76
N LEU A 27 -31.81 6.38 26.78
CA LEU A 27 -32.64 5.18 26.84
C LEU A 27 -32.08 4.23 27.93
N GLY A 28 -32.96 3.63 28.74
CA GLY A 28 -32.58 2.64 29.78
C GLY A 28 -31.86 1.41 29.20
N ALA A 29 -31.37 0.50 30.06
CA ALA A 29 -30.43 -0.60 29.76
C ALA A 29 -30.58 -1.26 28.35
N ILE A 30 -29.88 -0.70 27.36
CA ILE A 30 -29.70 -1.31 26.04
C ILE A 30 -28.58 -2.33 26.18
N SER A 31 -28.92 -3.60 26.03
CA SER A 31 -27.97 -4.72 26.11
C SER A 31 -27.44 -5.15 24.74
N SER A 32 -28.06 -4.69 23.65
CA SER A 32 -27.62 -5.01 22.29
C SER A 32 -27.89 -3.89 21.28
N ILE A 33 -26.92 -3.64 20.39
CA ILE A 33 -27.06 -2.77 19.23
C ILE A 33 -26.83 -3.62 17.96
N VAL A 34 -27.78 -3.59 17.04
CA VAL A 34 -27.68 -4.28 15.75
C VAL A 34 -27.68 -3.24 14.64
N VAL A 35 -26.58 -3.13 13.92
CA VAL A 35 -26.45 -2.28 12.74
C VAL A 35 -26.67 -3.15 11.50
N THR A 36 -27.77 -2.92 10.79
CA THR A 36 -28.20 -3.78 9.68
C THR A 36 -29.08 -3.05 8.69
N ARG A 37 -29.03 -3.46 7.41
CA ARG A 37 -30.10 -3.11 6.46
C ARG A 37 -31.36 -3.92 6.77
N THR A 38 -32.51 -3.34 6.46
CA THR A 38 -33.85 -3.91 6.59
C THR A 38 -34.73 -3.43 5.43
N ASP A 39 -35.91 -4.01 5.25
CA ASP A 39 -36.90 -3.55 4.25
C ASP A 39 -37.39 -2.11 4.51
N GLN A 40 -37.13 -1.57 5.70
CA GLN A 40 -37.45 -0.20 6.09
C GLN A 40 -36.27 0.77 5.92
N THR A 41 -35.12 0.30 5.42
CA THR A 41 -33.96 1.15 5.12
C THR A 41 -34.31 2.08 3.96
N PRO A 42 -34.06 3.40 4.06
CA PRO A 42 -34.33 4.33 2.98
C PRO A 42 -33.59 3.91 1.68
N PRO A 43 -34.20 4.08 0.50
CA PRO A 43 -33.52 3.82 -0.76
C PRO A 43 -32.19 4.58 -0.84
N ASN A 44 -31.14 3.90 -1.31
CA ASN A 44 -29.77 4.42 -1.44
C ASN A 44 -29.05 4.78 -0.13
N ASP A 45 -29.64 4.55 1.05
CA ASP A 45 -28.92 4.73 2.31
C ASP A 45 -27.89 3.61 2.49
N PRO A 46 -26.60 3.91 2.73
CA PRO A 46 -25.56 2.89 2.90
C PRO A 46 -25.52 2.25 4.30
N VAL A 47 -26.36 2.71 5.24
CA VAL A 47 -26.37 2.35 6.67
C VAL A 47 -24.96 2.46 7.27
N LYS A 48 -24.44 3.68 7.28
CA LYS A 48 -23.15 4.06 7.86
C LYS A 48 -23.38 4.79 9.18
N VAL A 49 -22.91 4.22 10.28
CA VAL A 49 -23.12 4.80 11.62
C VAL A 49 -21.85 4.82 12.45
N ASP A 50 -21.66 5.91 13.17
CA ASP A 50 -20.56 6.07 14.11
C ASP A 50 -21.06 5.82 15.54
N LEU A 51 -20.63 4.68 16.09
CA LEU A 51 -21.02 4.23 17.42
C LEU A 51 -20.24 4.97 18.52
N SER A 52 -19.12 5.61 18.20
CA SER A 52 -18.25 6.27 19.19
C SER A 52 -18.99 7.34 20.00
N SER A 53 -19.97 8.01 19.38
CA SER A 53 -20.79 9.04 20.01
C SER A 53 -21.77 8.52 21.08
N VAL A 54 -22.12 7.23 21.07
CA VAL A 54 -23.15 6.65 21.95
C VAL A 54 -22.59 5.65 22.94
N LEU A 55 -21.48 4.97 22.62
CA LEU A 55 -20.91 3.93 23.49
C LEU A 55 -20.50 4.45 24.88
N GLY A 56 -20.06 5.70 24.99
CA GLY A 56 -19.72 6.31 26.29
C GLY A 56 -20.91 6.62 27.18
N GLN A 57 -22.15 6.45 26.70
CA GLN A 57 -23.38 6.84 27.39
C GLN A 57 -24.30 5.67 27.73
N LEU A 58 -23.95 4.46 27.29
CA LEU A 58 -24.68 3.24 27.61
C LEU A 58 -24.41 2.82 29.08
N ARG A 59 -25.43 2.30 29.76
CA ARG A 59 -25.31 1.76 31.12
C ARG A 59 -25.34 0.23 31.05
N GLY A 60 -24.20 -0.40 31.37
CA GLY A 60 -24.07 -1.87 31.43
C GLY A 60 -23.60 -2.51 30.12
N ASP A 61 -23.32 -3.80 30.21
CA ASP A 61 -22.74 -4.62 29.16
C ASP A 61 -23.58 -4.62 27.87
N CYS A 62 -23.00 -4.10 26.78
CA CYS A 62 -23.65 -4.03 25.49
C CYS A 62 -22.92 -4.89 24.45
N THR A 63 -23.68 -5.63 23.64
CA THR A 63 -23.17 -6.35 22.47
C THR A 63 -23.48 -5.57 21.20
N ILE A 64 -22.54 -5.54 20.24
CA ILE A 64 -22.74 -4.84 18.96
C ILE A 64 -22.65 -5.87 17.85
N THR A 65 -23.65 -5.90 16.97
CA THR A 65 -23.66 -6.77 15.80
C THR A 65 -23.74 -5.92 14.53
N VAL A 66 -22.81 -6.15 13.61
CA VAL A 66 -22.77 -5.50 12.29
C VAL A 66 -23.03 -6.54 11.21
N GLN A 67 -24.11 -6.36 10.46
CA GLN A 67 -24.60 -7.35 9.50
C GLN A 67 -25.32 -6.69 8.32
N GLY A 68 -25.77 -7.50 7.35
CA GLY A 68 -26.64 -7.05 6.26
C GLY A 68 -26.05 -5.94 5.39
N GLY A 69 -24.74 -5.93 5.17
CA GLY A 69 -24.02 -4.92 4.36
C GLY A 69 -23.84 -3.56 5.03
N ALA A 70 -24.25 -3.39 6.29
CA ALA A 70 -24.10 -2.12 6.99
C ALA A 70 -22.64 -1.85 7.40
N THR A 71 -22.28 -0.58 7.61
CA THR A 71 -20.95 -0.17 8.10
C THR A 71 -21.07 0.50 9.45
N ALA A 72 -20.28 0.04 10.43
CA ALA A 72 -20.18 0.65 11.74
C ALA A 72 -18.76 1.11 12.04
N TYR A 73 -18.61 2.33 12.56
CA TYR A 73 -17.36 2.88 13.03
C TYR A 73 -17.29 2.82 14.56
N VAL A 74 -16.17 2.37 15.09
CA VAL A 74 -15.91 2.25 16.52
C VAL A 74 -14.56 2.90 16.85
N GLY A 75 -14.53 3.70 17.91
CA GLY A 75 -13.30 4.34 18.41
C GLY A 75 -12.94 5.65 17.70
N GLY A 76 -13.86 6.60 17.52
CA GLY A 76 -13.57 7.92 16.94
C GLY A 76 -13.16 9.02 17.94
N GLY A 77 -13.05 8.74 19.25
CA GLY A 77 -12.78 9.76 20.28
C GLY A 77 -12.25 9.21 21.62
N LEU A 78 -11.98 10.11 22.59
CA LEU A 78 -11.61 9.80 23.99
C LEU A 78 -12.77 9.10 24.72
N VAL A 79 -13.03 7.83 24.40
CA VAL A 79 -14.14 7.06 24.98
C VAL A 79 -13.60 6.16 26.09
N ASN A 80 -14.23 6.24 27.27
CA ASN A 80 -14.03 5.35 28.41
C ASN A 80 -14.65 3.98 28.08
N VAL A 81 -13.80 2.98 27.87
CA VAL A 81 -14.15 1.62 27.44
C VAL A 81 -14.37 0.74 28.66
N GLY A 82 -15.60 0.71 29.16
CA GLY A 82 -16.01 -0.26 30.19
C GLY A 82 -17.36 -0.90 29.91
N VAL A 83 -17.90 -0.74 28.70
CA VAL A 83 -19.34 -0.94 28.42
C VAL A 83 -19.60 -1.94 27.28
N VAL A 84 -18.59 -2.30 26.47
CA VAL A 84 -18.78 -3.20 25.31
C VAL A 84 -18.24 -4.60 25.62
N ASN A 85 -19.16 -5.55 25.80
CA ASN A 85 -18.82 -6.95 26.11
C ASN A 85 -18.49 -7.80 24.88
N GLY A 86 -18.89 -7.36 23.68
CA GLY A 86 -18.59 -8.11 22.47
C GLY A 86 -18.96 -7.37 21.20
N LEU A 87 -18.12 -7.52 20.18
CA LEU A 87 -18.37 -7.05 18.82
C LEU A 87 -18.57 -8.29 17.93
N THR A 88 -19.63 -8.30 17.14
CA THR A 88 -19.96 -9.37 16.21
C THR A 88 -20.01 -8.81 14.79
N LEU A 89 -19.25 -9.44 13.89
CA LEU A 89 -19.24 -9.16 12.46
C LEU A 89 -19.86 -10.34 11.72
N ASN A 90 -21.00 -10.13 11.04
CA ASN A 90 -21.74 -11.20 10.38
C ASN A 90 -22.47 -10.71 9.12
N GLY A 91 -21.71 -10.24 8.14
CA GLY A 91 -22.13 -9.82 6.81
C GLY A 91 -22.10 -8.30 6.60
N GLY A 92 -21.40 -7.55 7.45
CA GLY A 92 -21.25 -6.10 7.33
C GLY A 92 -19.78 -5.67 7.31
N ARG A 93 -19.52 -4.39 7.61
CA ARG A 93 -18.17 -3.83 7.75
C ARG A 93 -17.99 -3.16 9.11
N LEU A 94 -17.00 -3.59 9.86
CA LEU A 94 -16.60 -3.00 11.13
C LEU A 94 -15.29 -2.25 10.95
N VAL A 95 -15.30 -0.94 11.20
CA VAL A 95 -14.13 -0.06 11.08
C VAL A 95 -13.68 0.37 12.47
N ILE A 96 -12.43 0.09 12.82
CA ILE A 96 -11.81 0.45 14.09
C ILE A 96 -10.88 1.66 13.89
N GLN A 97 -11.16 2.78 14.57
CA GLN A 97 -10.50 4.08 14.31
C GLN A 97 -9.54 4.57 15.42
N SER A 98 -9.56 4.02 16.65
CA SER A 98 -8.70 4.49 17.78
C SER A 98 -8.25 3.37 18.73
N THR A 99 -7.35 3.75 19.63
CA THR A 99 -6.51 2.98 20.54
C THR A 99 -7.20 2.50 21.82
N LEU A 100 -8.33 3.11 22.19
CA LEU A 100 -9.07 2.74 23.39
C LEU A 100 -10.24 1.85 22.97
N LEU A 101 -9.95 0.55 22.85
CA LEU A 101 -10.80 -0.50 23.38
C LEU A 101 -10.07 -1.14 24.59
N SER A 102 -9.57 -0.30 25.50
CA SER A 102 -8.85 -0.80 26.69
C SER A 102 -9.81 -1.51 27.65
N ALA A 103 -9.76 -2.82 27.64
CA ALA A 103 -9.80 -3.66 28.83
C ALA A 103 -11.02 -3.50 29.77
N SER A 104 -12.20 -3.88 29.29
CA SER A 104 -13.00 -4.81 30.10
C SER A 104 -12.48 -6.21 29.81
N LEU A 105 -12.05 -6.95 30.84
CA LEU A 105 -11.62 -8.35 30.74
C LEU A 105 -12.63 -9.16 29.89
N GLY A 106 -12.30 -9.48 28.63
CA GLY A 106 -13.08 -10.41 27.79
C GLY A 106 -13.65 -9.89 26.46
N SER A 107 -13.40 -8.64 26.05
CA SER A 107 -13.95 -8.13 24.78
C SER A 107 -13.28 -8.76 23.55
N THR A 108 -13.94 -9.75 22.94
CA THR A 108 -13.49 -10.44 21.70
C THR A 108 -14.30 -9.94 20.49
N ILE A 109 -13.65 -9.83 19.32
CA ILE A 109 -14.37 -9.70 18.05
C ILE A 109 -14.77 -11.09 17.56
N THR A 110 -16.05 -11.32 17.36
CA THR A 110 -16.61 -12.58 16.85
C THR A 110 -16.94 -12.42 15.37
N VAL A 111 -16.32 -13.23 14.52
CA VAL A 111 -16.63 -13.30 13.08
C VAL A 111 -17.54 -14.49 12.85
N GLY A 112 -18.77 -14.22 12.43
CA GLY A 112 -19.79 -15.23 12.12
C GLY A 112 -19.66 -15.83 10.72
N PRO A 113 -20.53 -16.80 10.36
CA PRO A 113 -20.46 -17.53 9.09
C PRO A 113 -20.67 -16.64 7.84
N ASN A 114 -21.40 -15.53 7.97
CA ASN A 114 -21.58 -14.57 6.86
C ASN A 114 -20.39 -13.59 6.74
N ALA A 115 -19.41 -13.69 7.64
CA ALA A 115 -18.15 -12.96 7.62
C ALA A 115 -18.33 -11.43 7.53
N GLY A 116 -17.57 -10.76 6.67
CA GLY A 116 -17.59 -9.31 6.52
C GLY A 116 -16.17 -8.73 6.48
N GLU A 117 -16.11 -7.41 6.47
CA GLU A 117 -14.84 -6.68 6.45
C GLU A 117 -14.53 -6.14 7.86
N LEU A 118 -13.39 -6.55 8.42
CA LEU A 118 -12.79 -5.94 9.60
C LEU A 118 -11.66 -5.03 9.16
N ARG A 119 -11.84 -3.72 9.33
CA ARG A 119 -10.90 -2.70 8.85
C ARG A 119 -10.27 -1.94 10.01
N ILE A 120 -8.94 -1.85 10.02
CA ILE A 120 -8.15 -1.25 11.12
C ILE A 120 -7.51 0.07 10.65
N GLU A 121 -8.16 1.19 11.02
CA GLU A 121 -7.80 2.57 10.66
C GLU A 121 -7.21 3.36 11.83
N SER A 122 -6.40 2.75 12.71
CA SER A 122 -5.88 3.46 13.87
C SER A 122 -5.01 4.66 13.47
N GLN A 123 -5.35 5.82 14.01
CA GLN A 123 -4.59 7.06 13.85
C GLN A 123 -3.65 7.22 15.05
N GLY A 124 -2.35 6.98 14.89
CA GLY A 124 -1.35 7.24 15.95
C GLY A 124 -0.10 6.36 15.92
N PHE A 125 1.03 6.92 16.38
CA PHE A 125 2.29 6.22 16.59
C PHE A 125 2.20 5.24 17.77
N GLY A 126 2.67 4.00 17.60
CA GLY A 126 3.00 3.09 18.72
C GLY A 126 1.84 2.31 19.36
N VAL A 127 0.77 1.99 18.62
CA VAL A 127 -0.46 1.43 19.21
C VAL A 127 -0.62 -0.06 18.89
N SER A 128 -0.39 -0.94 19.87
CA SER A 128 -0.85 -2.34 19.82
C SER A 128 -2.37 -2.38 19.95
N VAL A 129 -3.05 -3.03 19.01
CA VAL A 129 -4.50 -3.19 19.03
C VAL A 129 -4.82 -4.62 19.50
N ASP A 130 -4.64 -4.91 20.79
CA ASP A 130 -4.79 -6.27 21.31
C ASP A 130 -6.26 -6.62 21.62
N PHE A 131 -7.06 -6.84 20.58
CA PHE A 131 -8.32 -7.58 20.70
C PHE A 131 -8.18 -8.97 20.07
N PRO A 132 -8.58 -10.04 20.77
CA PRO A 132 -8.67 -11.35 20.14
C PRO A 132 -9.82 -11.34 19.12
N VAL A 133 -9.52 -11.82 17.92
CA VAL A 133 -10.52 -12.16 16.90
C VAL A 133 -10.75 -13.66 16.95
N LYS A 134 -12.02 -14.07 17.10
CA LYS A 134 -12.45 -15.47 17.02
C LYS A 134 -13.39 -15.68 15.84
N PHE A 135 -13.28 -16.84 15.20
CA PHE A 135 -14.22 -17.26 14.17
C PHE A 135 -15.19 -18.28 14.76
N VAL A 136 -16.47 -18.19 14.38
CA VAL A 136 -17.49 -19.16 14.78
C VAL A 136 -18.21 -19.75 13.57
N ASP A 137 -18.63 -21.01 13.68
CA ASP A 137 -19.47 -21.68 12.68
C ASP A 137 -20.93 -21.20 12.75
N ALA A 138 -21.80 -21.77 11.90
CA ALA A 138 -23.22 -21.44 11.87
C ALA A 138 -23.98 -21.82 13.16
N GLN A 139 -23.39 -22.68 14.00
CA GLN A 139 -23.90 -23.12 15.28
C GLN A 139 -23.33 -22.28 16.45
N GLY A 140 -22.44 -21.32 16.15
CA GLY A 140 -21.80 -20.45 17.14
C GLY A 140 -20.59 -21.09 17.83
N ASN A 141 -20.11 -22.25 17.36
CA ASN A 141 -18.93 -22.91 17.94
C ASN A 141 -17.64 -22.31 17.38
N PRO A 142 -16.57 -22.20 18.20
CA PRO A 142 -15.26 -21.76 17.73
C PRO A 142 -14.74 -22.60 16.56
N THR A 143 -14.17 -21.95 15.55
CA THR A 143 -13.55 -22.59 14.39
C THR A 143 -12.26 -21.88 14.00
N THR A 144 -11.34 -22.60 13.35
CA THR A 144 -10.15 -22.02 12.72
C THR A 144 -10.34 -21.79 11.22
N ARG A 145 -11.50 -22.19 10.67
CA ARG A 145 -11.82 -22.00 9.26
C ARG A 145 -12.25 -20.57 9.01
N ILE A 146 -11.43 -19.82 8.28
CA ILE A 146 -11.78 -18.48 7.82
C ILE A 146 -12.90 -18.57 6.77
N PRO A 147 -14.02 -17.86 6.92
CA PRO A 147 -15.02 -17.75 5.87
C PRO A 147 -14.42 -17.14 4.58
N PRO A 148 -14.76 -17.62 3.37
CA PRO A 148 -14.15 -17.14 2.12
C PRO A 148 -14.34 -15.64 1.84
N ASN A 149 -15.39 -15.04 2.39
CA ASN A 149 -15.74 -13.63 2.25
C ASN A 149 -15.32 -12.77 3.46
N PHE A 150 -14.50 -13.32 4.36
CA PHE A 150 -13.88 -12.53 5.41
C PHE A 150 -12.73 -11.71 4.84
N VAL A 151 -12.76 -10.41 5.08
CA VAL A 151 -11.69 -9.49 4.68
C VAL A 151 -11.15 -8.82 5.93
N MET A 152 -9.82 -8.87 6.11
CA MET A 152 -9.12 -8.06 7.12
C MET A 152 -8.32 -6.99 6.40
N ASP A 153 -8.67 -5.73 6.61
CA ASP A 153 -8.12 -4.58 5.85
C ASP A 153 -7.26 -3.68 6.75
N PHE A 154 -6.04 -3.41 6.29
CA PHE A 154 -5.08 -2.47 6.87
C PHE A 154 -4.81 -1.36 5.85
N PRO A 155 -5.67 -0.33 5.77
CA PRO A 155 -5.80 0.53 4.58
C PRO A 155 -4.62 1.45 4.23
N ASN A 156 -3.49 1.35 4.92
CA ASN A 156 -2.28 2.14 4.66
C ASN A 156 -1.01 1.29 4.76
N THR A 157 -1.12 -0.03 4.59
CA THR A 157 -0.01 -0.97 4.73
C THR A 157 0.32 -1.62 3.39
N GLN A 158 1.60 -1.63 3.02
CA GLN A 158 2.11 -2.34 1.84
C GLN A 158 2.42 -3.82 2.14
N SER A 159 2.71 -4.17 3.39
CA SER A 159 2.98 -5.55 3.81
C SER A 159 2.57 -5.77 5.27
N VAL A 160 1.81 -6.83 5.53
CA VAL A 160 1.35 -7.25 6.86
C VAL A 160 2.01 -8.58 7.22
N GLY A 161 2.68 -8.63 8.38
CA GLY A 161 3.25 -9.85 8.93
C GLY A 161 2.23 -10.63 9.76
N ALA A 162 2.35 -11.95 9.78
CA ALA A 162 1.65 -12.82 10.71
C ALA A 162 2.61 -13.83 11.36
N VAL A 163 2.47 -14.03 12.67
CA VAL A 163 3.26 -14.99 13.44
C VAL A 163 2.34 -15.86 14.28
N TYR A 164 2.31 -17.16 13.97
CA TYR A 164 1.63 -18.16 14.79
C TYR A 164 2.55 -18.63 15.92
N LYS A 165 2.06 -18.56 17.17
CA LYS A 165 2.74 -19.01 18.39
C LYS A 165 2.12 -20.33 18.86
N PRO A 166 2.81 -21.48 18.70
CA PRO A 166 2.29 -22.79 19.10
C PRO A 166 2.00 -22.90 20.61
N SER A 167 2.76 -22.19 21.45
CA SER A 167 2.63 -22.25 22.91
C SER A 167 1.33 -21.63 23.43
N THR A 168 0.79 -20.64 22.74
CA THR A 168 -0.46 -19.95 23.12
C THR A 168 -1.62 -20.27 22.18
N ASN A 169 -1.38 -21.03 21.10
CA ASN A 169 -2.34 -21.29 20.04
C ASN A 169 -2.97 -19.99 19.51
N GLN A 170 -2.13 -18.99 19.23
CA GLN A 170 -2.56 -17.67 18.76
C GLN A 170 -1.71 -17.21 17.58
N THR A 171 -2.33 -16.46 16.68
CA THR A 171 -1.64 -15.79 15.57
C THR A 171 -1.68 -14.29 15.78
N VAL A 172 -0.53 -13.64 15.84
CA VAL A 172 -0.45 -12.17 15.83
C VAL A 172 -0.33 -11.74 14.36
N ILE A 173 -1.22 -10.85 13.89
CA ILE A 173 -1.17 -10.29 12.53
C ILE A 173 -1.15 -8.77 12.57
N GLY A 174 -0.42 -8.14 11.67
CA GLY A 174 -0.40 -6.70 11.55
C GLY A 174 0.84 -6.16 10.88
N ASP A 175 0.91 -4.84 10.82
CA ASP A 175 2.03 -4.10 10.22
C ASP A 175 3.00 -3.54 11.27
N GLY A 176 2.76 -3.89 12.54
CA GLY A 176 3.65 -3.56 13.64
C GLY A 176 4.79 -4.55 13.81
N VAL A 177 5.85 -4.10 14.46
CA VAL A 177 7.04 -4.93 14.72
C VAL A 177 6.81 -5.80 15.94
N SER A 178 6.88 -7.12 15.74
CA SER A 178 7.04 -8.10 16.82
C SER A 178 8.53 -8.27 17.13
N ALA A 179 9.05 -7.48 18.07
CA ALA A 179 10.38 -7.72 18.63
C ALA A 179 10.25 -8.72 19.80
N LEU A 180 10.80 -9.93 19.63
CA LEU A 180 11.11 -10.87 20.71
C LEU A 180 10.00 -11.12 21.76
N GLY A 181 8.73 -11.08 21.34
CA GLY A 181 7.59 -11.41 22.20
C GLY A 181 7.24 -10.40 23.29
N LEU A 182 7.82 -9.19 23.29
CA LEU A 182 7.51 -8.15 24.27
C LEU A 182 7.26 -6.80 23.56
N ILE A 183 5.98 -6.45 23.49
CA ILE A 183 5.37 -5.18 23.04
C ILE A 183 5.34 -5.00 21.51
N ASN A 184 4.14 -5.15 20.93
CA ASN A 184 3.86 -4.85 19.54
C ASN A 184 3.85 -3.33 19.31
N VAL A 185 4.79 -2.82 18.52
CA VAL A 185 4.80 -1.41 18.10
C VAL A 185 4.27 -1.33 16.67
N GLY A 186 3.02 -0.91 16.51
CA GLY A 186 2.30 -0.78 15.22
C GLY A 186 0.96 -1.51 15.21
N ARG A 187 0.22 -1.51 14.08
CA ARG A 187 -1.18 -1.98 14.03
C ARG A 187 -1.19 -3.50 14.00
N THR A 188 -1.23 -4.12 15.18
CA THR A 188 -1.32 -5.58 15.33
C THR A 188 -2.58 -5.98 16.06
N THR A 189 -3.17 -7.12 15.68
CA THR A 189 -4.26 -7.79 16.39
C THR A 189 -3.93 -9.26 16.60
N THR A 190 -4.55 -9.87 17.62
CA THR A 190 -4.38 -11.30 17.93
C THR A 190 -5.56 -12.09 17.38
N LEU A 191 -5.31 -13.22 16.75
CA LEU A 191 -6.31 -14.18 16.28
C LEU A 191 -6.19 -15.45 17.12
N GLU A 192 -7.33 -16.04 17.47
CA GLU A 192 -7.35 -17.35 18.13
C GLU A 192 -7.07 -18.46 17.11
N GLY A 193 -6.07 -19.29 17.40
CA GLY A 193 -5.63 -20.41 16.56
C GLY A 193 -4.60 -20.07 15.48
N ASP A 194 -4.44 -21.01 14.54
CA ASP A 194 -3.65 -20.90 13.30
C ASP A 194 -4.56 -20.86 12.07
N PRO A 195 -5.30 -19.77 11.83
CA PRO A 195 -6.33 -19.71 10.79
C PRO A 195 -5.72 -19.63 9.37
N PHE A 196 -4.44 -19.29 9.26
CA PHE A 196 -3.70 -19.20 7.98
C PHE A 196 -2.84 -20.44 7.70
N ASN A 197 -2.91 -21.46 8.57
CA ASN A 197 -2.09 -22.68 8.46
C ASN A 197 -0.58 -22.39 8.40
N LEU A 198 -0.12 -21.38 9.15
CA LEU A 198 1.27 -20.93 9.22
C LEU A 198 2.19 -22.03 9.75
N ARG A 199 1.71 -22.93 10.60
CA ARG A 199 2.52 -24.07 11.09
C ARG A 199 2.97 -25.02 9.97
N VAL A 200 2.27 -25.04 8.84
CA VAL A 200 2.56 -25.94 7.70
C VAL A 200 3.32 -25.20 6.60
N ASN A 201 2.94 -23.95 6.32
CA ASN A 201 3.43 -23.19 5.17
C ASN A 201 4.32 -21.98 5.54
N GLY A 202 4.43 -21.66 6.83
CA GLY A 202 5.17 -20.51 7.36
C GLY A 202 6.64 -20.81 7.62
N LYS A 203 7.46 -19.75 7.63
CA LYS A 203 8.90 -19.83 7.93
C LYS A 203 9.11 -19.99 9.44
N PRO A 204 9.86 -20.99 9.92
CA PRO A 204 10.20 -21.13 11.33
C PRO A 204 10.85 -19.86 11.86
N GLN A 205 10.38 -19.39 13.01
CA GLN A 205 10.97 -18.26 13.75
C GLN A 205 11.68 -18.80 14.98
N THR A 206 12.92 -18.37 15.21
CA THR A 206 13.70 -18.80 16.37
C THR A 206 13.96 -17.64 17.31
N ASP A 207 13.98 -17.91 18.61
CA ASP A 207 14.51 -16.96 19.59
C ASP A 207 16.04 -16.83 19.45
N PHE A 208 16.60 -15.97 20.29
CA PHE A 208 18.02 -15.70 20.38
C PHE A 208 18.88 -16.94 20.73
N LEU A 209 18.28 -17.98 21.30
CA LEU A 209 18.95 -19.24 21.65
C LEU A 209 18.75 -20.33 20.58
N GLY A 210 18.09 -20.01 19.47
CA GLY A 210 17.78 -20.95 18.39
C GLY A 210 16.54 -21.82 18.65
N GLY A 211 15.76 -21.54 19.70
CA GLY A 211 14.52 -22.24 20.02
C GLY A 211 13.35 -21.76 19.15
N LEU A 212 12.50 -22.67 18.65
CA LEU A 212 11.33 -22.33 17.84
C LEU A 212 10.32 -21.49 18.65
N THR A 213 10.11 -20.24 18.26
CA THR A 213 9.12 -19.32 18.87
C THR A 213 7.79 -19.30 18.13
N GLY A 214 7.78 -19.72 16.86
CA GLY A 214 6.58 -19.76 16.04
C GLY A 214 6.84 -19.92 14.56
N TYR A 215 5.80 -19.65 13.77
CA TYR A 215 5.85 -19.68 12.31
C TYR A 215 5.41 -18.33 11.76
N GLY A 216 6.26 -17.72 10.93
CA GLY A 216 6.06 -16.40 10.37
C GLY A 216 5.72 -16.42 8.88
N TYR A 217 4.85 -15.50 8.45
CA TYR A 217 4.57 -15.25 7.05
C TYR A 217 4.33 -13.76 6.82
N THR A 218 4.66 -13.28 5.63
CA THR A 218 4.49 -11.87 5.26
C THR A 218 3.55 -11.80 4.07
N PHE A 219 2.38 -11.22 4.27
CA PHE A 219 1.42 -10.95 3.21
C PHE A 219 1.74 -9.57 2.63
N SER A 220 2.36 -9.55 1.45
CA SER A 220 2.63 -8.30 0.76
C SER A 220 1.46 -7.94 -0.13
N ARG A 221 1.06 -6.67 -0.08
CA ARG A 221 0.22 -6.08 -1.10
C ARG A 221 1.11 -5.87 -2.32
N ASN A 222 0.88 -6.64 -3.38
CA ASN A 222 1.46 -6.36 -4.68
C ASN A 222 0.82 -5.07 -5.21
N ASN A 223 1.28 -3.92 -4.73
CA ASN A 223 1.03 -2.64 -5.39
C ASN A 223 2.23 -2.34 -6.27
N GLY A 224 2.24 -2.93 -7.47
CA GLY A 224 2.87 -2.23 -8.57
C GLY A 224 2.17 -0.87 -8.68
N HIS A 225 2.94 0.20 -8.47
CA HIS A 225 2.66 1.58 -8.87
C HIS A 225 1.98 2.49 -7.83
N ASP A 226 2.68 3.57 -7.46
CA ASP A 226 2.20 4.66 -6.60
C ASP A 226 2.86 5.94 -7.15
N ASP A 227 2.10 6.79 -7.84
CA ASP A 227 2.54 8.05 -8.47
C ASP A 227 2.30 9.27 -7.55
N GLY A 228 2.29 9.05 -6.24
CA GLY A 228 2.31 10.12 -5.24
C GLY A 228 1.00 10.89 -5.08
N ARG A 229 -0.10 10.54 -5.76
CA ARG A 229 -1.45 11.09 -5.51
C ARG A 229 -2.57 10.07 -5.75
N ASN A 230 -2.83 9.19 -4.79
CA ASN A 230 -4.08 8.40 -4.70
C ASN A 230 -4.47 7.63 -5.98
N GLY A 231 -3.55 6.83 -6.52
CA GLY A 231 -3.85 5.71 -7.39
C GLY A 231 -3.20 5.80 -8.76
N VAL A 232 -2.65 4.66 -9.19
CA VAL A 232 -2.17 4.38 -10.55
C VAL A 232 -3.19 4.85 -11.59
N ILE A 233 -2.89 5.92 -12.33
CA ILE A 233 -3.74 6.33 -13.45
C ILE A 233 -3.28 5.55 -14.70
N THR A 234 -4.04 4.53 -15.11
CA THR A 234 -3.86 3.80 -16.38
C THR A 234 -4.88 4.31 -17.39
N CYS A 235 -4.56 5.22 -18.29
CA CYS A 235 -5.57 5.87 -19.12
C CYS A 235 -5.07 6.22 -20.52
N TYR A 236 -6.03 6.35 -21.44
CA TYR A 236 -5.84 6.88 -22.77
C TYR A 236 -5.97 8.41 -22.75
N LEU A 237 -5.21 9.11 -23.58
CA LEU A 237 -5.43 10.53 -23.83
C LEU A 237 -6.38 10.75 -25.03
N ALA A 238 -6.88 11.98 -25.16
CA ALA A 238 -7.79 12.39 -26.23
C ALA A 238 -7.27 11.98 -27.61
N GLY A 239 -8.18 11.52 -28.47
CA GLY A 239 -7.91 11.11 -29.84
C GLY A 239 -7.32 9.71 -29.97
N SER A 240 -7.15 8.95 -28.88
CA SER A 240 -6.84 7.52 -28.94
C SER A 240 -8.02 6.77 -29.56
N LEU A 241 -7.81 6.06 -30.67
CA LEU A 241 -8.88 5.42 -31.43
C LEU A 241 -9.07 3.98 -30.96
N ILE A 242 -10.20 3.67 -30.33
CA ILE A 242 -10.57 2.35 -29.82
C ILE A 242 -11.28 1.56 -30.91
N ARG A 243 -10.85 0.31 -31.15
CA ARG A 243 -11.47 -0.57 -32.13
C ARG A 243 -12.87 -1.00 -31.68
N THR A 244 -13.90 -0.60 -32.42
CA THR A 244 -15.31 -0.98 -32.17
C THR A 244 -15.88 -1.81 -33.33
N GLU A 245 -17.09 -2.35 -33.13
CA GLU A 245 -17.84 -3.11 -34.14
C GLU A 245 -18.09 -2.31 -35.43
N THR A 246 -18.19 -0.98 -35.32
CA THR A 246 -18.52 -0.09 -36.44
C THR A 246 -17.31 0.69 -36.98
N GLY A 247 -16.10 0.39 -36.50
CA GLY A 247 -14.87 1.11 -36.86
C GLY A 247 -14.16 1.66 -35.63
N ASP A 248 -13.13 2.48 -35.84
CA ASP A 248 -12.34 3.02 -34.73
C ASP A 248 -12.98 4.31 -34.22
N VAL A 249 -13.18 4.41 -32.91
CA VAL A 249 -13.89 5.51 -32.24
C VAL A 249 -12.96 6.19 -31.23
N PRO A 250 -12.86 7.53 -31.20
CA PRO A 250 -12.07 8.22 -30.19
C PRO A 250 -12.55 7.90 -28.77
N VAL A 251 -11.61 7.67 -27.85
CA VAL A 251 -11.91 7.26 -26.47
C VAL A 251 -12.79 8.29 -25.74
N GLU A 252 -12.65 9.58 -26.05
CA GLU A 252 -13.40 10.67 -25.43
C GLU A 252 -14.89 10.72 -25.81
N VAL A 253 -15.29 10.03 -26.89
CA VAL A 253 -16.69 9.89 -27.31
C VAL A 253 -17.24 8.49 -27.12
N LEU A 254 -16.43 7.55 -26.61
CA LEU A 254 -16.87 6.18 -26.32
C LEU A 254 -17.88 6.22 -25.17
N THR A 255 -18.99 5.50 -25.33
CA THR A 255 -20.10 5.49 -24.39
C THR A 255 -20.42 4.10 -23.87
N VAL A 256 -21.10 4.04 -22.72
CA VAL A 256 -21.61 2.79 -22.16
C VAL A 256 -22.57 2.14 -23.17
N GLY A 257 -22.35 0.87 -23.45
CA GLY A 257 -23.11 0.12 -24.45
C GLY A 257 -22.43 0.04 -25.82
N ASP A 258 -21.36 0.80 -26.09
CA ASP A 258 -20.59 0.59 -27.31
C ASP A 258 -19.88 -0.78 -27.30
N ALA A 259 -19.74 -1.41 -28.46
CA ALA A 259 -19.14 -2.74 -28.59
C ALA A 259 -17.69 -2.62 -29.05
N VAL A 260 -16.73 -2.91 -28.15
CA VAL A 260 -15.29 -2.87 -28.42
C VAL A 260 -14.77 -4.26 -28.79
N ALA A 261 -13.79 -4.33 -29.69
CA ALA A 261 -13.14 -5.58 -30.05
C ALA A 261 -12.33 -6.11 -28.87
N VAL A 262 -12.40 -7.42 -28.64
CA VAL A 262 -11.65 -8.10 -27.58
C VAL A 262 -10.76 -9.19 -28.17
N PHE A 263 -9.62 -9.42 -27.54
CA PHE A 263 -8.58 -10.31 -28.04
C PHE A 263 -8.14 -11.31 -26.96
N ALA A 264 -7.60 -12.44 -27.42
CA ALA A 264 -6.90 -13.42 -26.59
C ALA A 264 -5.44 -12.98 -26.33
N PRO A 265 -4.75 -13.53 -25.31
CA PRO A 265 -3.34 -13.22 -25.05
C PRO A 265 -2.37 -13.50 -26.21
N ASP A 266 -2.73 -14.39 -27.14
CA ASP A 266 -1.98 -14.67 -28.36
C ASP A 266 -2.30 -13.69 -29.52
N GLY A 267 -3.14 -12.68 -29.27
CA GLY A 267 -3.56 -11.67 -30.23
C GLY A 267 -4.71 -12.10 -31.14
N GLN A 268 -5.31 -13.28 -30.96
CA GLN A 268 -6.45 -13.69 -31.77
C GLN A 268 -7.73 -12.94 -31.37
N PRO A 269 -8.54 -12.45 -32.33
CA PRO A 269 -9.82 -11.83 -32.02
C PRO A 269 -10.78 -12.82 -31.33
N GLN A 270 -11.43 -12.37 -30.24
CA GLN A 270 -12.44 -13.12 -29.50
C GLN A 270 -13.87 -12.58 -29.69
N GLY A 271 -14.05 -11.57 -30.54
CA GLY A 271 -15.33 -10.94 -30.83
C GLY A 271 -15.42 -9.54 -30.22
N PHE A 272 -16.62 -9.16 -29.78
CA PHE A 272 -16.89 -7.83 -29.23
C PHE A 272 -17.54 -7.91 -27.85
N ARG A 273 -17.23 -6.96 -26.96
CA ARG A 273 -17.88 -6.79 -25.65
C ARG A 273 -18.40 -5.38 -25.47
N ARG A 274 -19.53 -5.28 -24.76
CA ARG A 274 -20.17 -4.00 -24.48
C ARG A 274 -19.44 -3.28 -23.35
N VAL A 275 -19.11 -2.01 -23.57
CA VAL A 275 -18.58 -1.11 -22.55
C VAL A 275 -19.58 -0.99 -21.42
N LYS A 276 -19.12 -1.21 -20.19
CA LYS A 276 -19.94 -1.17 -18.96
C LYS A 276 -19.76 0.12 -18.18
N TRP A 277 -18.59 0.71 -18.30
CA TRP A 277 -18.22 1.93 -17.60
C TRP A 277 -17.25 2.74 -18.44
N VAL A 278 -17.35 4.06 -18.33
CA VAL A 278 -16.39 5.02 -18.85
C VAL A 278 -16.07 6.03 -17.75
N GLY A 279 -14.81 6.45 -17.69
CA GLY A 279 -14.33 7.47 -16.75
C GLY A 279 -13.45 8.47 -17.46
N GLN A 280 -13.55 9.73 -17.03
CA GLN A 280 -12.73 10.84 -17.47
C GLN A 280 -12.07 11.52 -16.27
N GLY A 281 -10.83 11.95 -16.44
CA GLY A 281 -10.07 12.73 -15.47
C GLY A 281 -9.15 13.74 -16.14
N ARG A 282 -8.36 14.42 -15.32
CA ARG A 282 -7.38 15.42 -15.76
C ARG A 282 -6.12 15.32 -14.91
N VAL A 283 -4.97 15.42 -15.55
CA VAL A 283 -3.66 15.52 -14.89
C VAL A 283 -3.09 16.91 -15.13
N THR A 284 -2.52 17.47 -14.06
CA THR A 284 -1.58 18.59 -14.15
C THR A 284 -0.22 18.06 -13.72
N VAL A 285 0.77 18.20 -14.59
CA VAL A 285 2.12 17.67 -14.40
C VAL A 285 2.81 18.37 -13.23
N GLN A 286 3.69 17.64 -12.55
CA GLN A 286 4.58 18.14 -11.50
C GLN A 286 6.03 18.03 -11.96
N PRO A 287 6.57 19.03 -12.70
CA PRO A 287 7.91 18.93 -13.31
C PRO A 287 9.07 18.80 -12.31
N ALA A 288 8.82 19.02 -11.02
CA ALA A 288 9.80 18.83 -9.96
C ALA A 288 10.01 17.35 -9.56
N LEU A 289 9.09 16.47 -9.94
CA LEU A 289 9.20 15.03 -9.71
C LEU A 289 9.94 14.36 -10.88
N PRO A 290 10.46 13.14 -10.70
CA PRO A 290 10.99 12.35 -11.80
C PRO A 290 9.95 12.11 -12.89
N ASP A 291 10.36 11.95 -14.15
CA ASP A 291 9.41 11.93 -15.28
C ASP A 291 8.31 10.86 -15.15
N ASP A 292 8.65 9.70 -14.61
CA ASP A 292 7.74 8.57 -14.38
C ASP A 292 6.74 8.79 -13.23
N GLU A 293 6.95 9.81 -12.41
CA GLU A 293 6.10 10.23 -11.27
C GLU A 293 5.50 11.63 -11.48
N ALA A 294 6.05 12.42 -12.41
CA ALA A 294 5.63 13.79 -12.68
C ALA A 294 4.25 13.89 -13.34
N GLY A 295 3.71 12.77 -13.82
CA GLY A 295 2.45 12.73 -14.55
C GLY A 295 2.58 13.16 -16.01
N TRP A 296 3.78 13.10 -16.61
CA TRP A 296 3.90 13.27 -18.06
C TRP A 296 3.22 12.11 -18.80
N PRO A 297 2.49 12.36 -19.90
CA PRO A 297 1.98 11.27 -20.71
C PRO A 297 3.13 10.64 -21.50
N VAL A 298 3.00 9.36 -21.83
CA VAL A 298 3.93 8.64 -22.69
C VAL A 298 3.40 8.63 -24.11
N ARG A 299 4.22 9.14 -25.03
CA ARG A 299 4.01 9.10 -26.48
C ARG A 299 4.67 7.86 -27.07
N ILE A 300 3.86 7.00 -27.66
CA ILE A 300 4.31 5.86 -28.45
C ILE A 300 4.19 6.28 -29.92
N ARG A 301 5.32 6.46 -30.60
CA ARG A 301 5.34 6.92 -31.99
C ARG A 301 4.79 5.86 -32.93
N ARG A 302 4.20 6.29 -34.05
CA ARG A 302 3.74 5.41 -35.12
C ARG A 302 4.82 4.37 -35.48
N GLY A 303 4.46 3.09 -35.48
CA GLY A 303 5.35 1.99 -35.84
C GLY A 303 6.38 1.59 -34.79
N ALA A 304 6.29 2.10 -33.55
CA ALA A 304 7.21 1.74 -32.47
C ALA A 304 7.16 0.24 -32.11
N LEU A 305 5.97 -0.34 -32.04
CA LEU A 305 5.69 -1.70 -31.53
C LEU A 305 5.59 -2.74 -32.64
N GLY A 306 5.27 -2.33 -33.87
CA GLY A 306 5.07 -3.21 -35.03
C GLY A 306 5.28 -2.45 -36.34
N ALA A 307 5.31 -3.17 -37.46
CA ALA A 307 5.09 -2.51 -38.75
C ALA A 307 3.72 -1.82 -38.71
N ASN A 308 3.69 -0.48 -38.72
CA ASN A 308 2.48 0.32 -38.57
C ASN A 308 1.71 0.08 -37.25
N ILE A 309 2.41 -0.25 -36.15
CA ILE A 309 1.81 -0.37 -34.80
C ILE A 309 2.58 0.49 -33.79
N PRO A 310 1.93 1.45 -33.10
CA PRO A 310 0.59 1.95 -33.42
C PRO A 310 0.56 2.56 -34.84
N HIS A 311 -0.62 2.65 -35.45
CA HIS A 311 -0.75 3.17 -36.83
C HIS A 311 -0.70 4.69 -36.90
N LYS A 312 -0.75 5.36 -35.75
CA LYS A 312 -0.50 6.78 -35.49
C LYS A 312 0.27 6.93 -34.18
N ASP A 313 0.70 8.15 -33.86
CA ASP A 313 1.20 8.43 -32.52
C ASP A 313 0.08 8.24 -31.50
N MET A 314 0.34 7.40 -30.49
CA MET A 314 -0.56 7.10 -29.39
C MET A 314 -0.06 7.78 -28.13
N LEU A 315 -0.98 8.36 -27.35
CA LEU A 315 -0.69 9.00 -26.07
C LEU A 315 -1.46 8.29 -24.95
N VAL A 316 -0.73 7.85 -23.94
CA VAL A 316 -1.26 7.15 -22.77
C VAL A 316 -0.56 7.62 -21.50
N THR A 317 -1.11 7.35 -20.34
CA THR A 317 -0.38 7.56 -19.08
C THR A 317 0.69 6.50 -18.86
N SER A 318 1.68 6.81 -18.01
CA SER A 318 2.89 6.01 -17.76
C SER A 318 2.63 4.55 -17.37
N GLU A 319 1.51 4.29 -16.71
CA GLU A 319 1.18 2.97 -16.17
C GLU A 319 0.22 2.17 -17.05
N HIS A 320 -0.25 2.76 -18.14
CA HIS A 320 -1.10 2.05 -19.09
C HIS A 320 -0.35 0.87 -19.72
N CYS A 321 -0.99 -0.30 -19.72
CA CYS A 321 -0.37 -1.52 -20.19
C CYS A 321 -0.62 -1.80 -21.67
N LEU A 322 0.45 -2.16 -22.37
CA LEU A 322 0.40 -2.75 -23.71
C LEU A 322 0.49 -4.28 -23.59
N LEU A 323 -0.23 -5.01 -24.43
CA LEU A 323 -0.05 -6.46 -24.54
C LEU A 323 1.15 -6.77 -25.45
N LEU A 324 2.21 -7.32 -24.87
CA LEU A 324 3.41 -7.75 -25.57
C LEU A 324 3.74 -9.18 -25.16
N GLU A 325 3.92 -10.07 -26.15
CA GLU A 325 4.26 -11.48 -25.91
C GLU A 325 3.35 -12.15 -24.85
N GLY A 326 2.04 -11.88 -24.93
CA GLY A 326 1.03 -12.44 -24.03
C GLY A 326 1.00 -11.87 -22.62
N HIS A 327 1.73 -10.79 -22.33
CA HIS A 327 1.76 -10.12 -21.04
C HIS A 327 1.40 -8.65 -21.15
N PHE A 328 0.78 -8.11 -20.11
CA PHE A 328 0.61 -6.68 -19.95
C PHE A 328 1.91 -6.05 -19.45
N VAL A 329 2.40 -5.04 -20.15
CA VAL A 329 3.65 -4.32 -19.81
C VAL A 329 3.35 -2.83 -19.69
N PRO A 330 3.60 -2.20 -18.53
CA PRO A 330 3.45 -0.76 -18.35
C PRO A 330 4.34 0.01 -19.33
N VAL A 331 3.76 0.97 -20.04
CA VAL A 331 4.45 1.68 -21.13
C VAL A 331 5.70 2.45 -20.64
N ARG A 332 5.72 2.93 -19.38
CA ARG A 332 6.91 3.60 -18.81
C ARG A 332 8.16 2.72 -18.87
N MET A 333 7.99 1.41 -18.74
CA MET A 333 9.11 0.47 -18.75
C MET A 333 9.70 0.26 -20.16
N LEU A 334 8.98 0.73 -21.18
CA LEU A 334 9.36 0.67 -22.59
C LEU A 334 9.92 2.01 -23.11
N VAL A 335 9.93 3.05 -22.29
CA VAL A 335 10.46 4.38 -22.65
C VAL A 335 11.93 4.24 -23.02
N ASN A 336 12.29 4.69 -24.21
CA ASN A 336 13.62 4.46 -24.79
C ASN A 336 14.28 5.72 -25.33
N GLY A 337 13.67 6.89 -25.12
CA GLY A 337 14.18 8.19 -25.58
C GLY A 337 14.04 8.43 -27.08
N SER A 338 13.57 7.44 -27.85
CA SER A 338 13.38 7.53 -29.30
C SER A 338 11.92 7.26 -29.70
N SER A 339 11.50 6.01 -29.87
CA SER A 339 10.15 5.69 -30.35
C SER A 339 9.09 5.75 -29.26
N ILE A 340 9.49 5.64 -27.98
CA ILE A 340 8.60 5.74 -26.83
C ILE A 340 9.23 6.73 -25.86
N VAL A 341 8.54 7.84 -25.58
CA VAL A 341 9.09 8.99 -24.82
C VAL A 341 8.03 9.61 -23.91
N TYR A 342 8.46 10.18 -22.78
CA TYR A 342 7.62 11.13 -22.05
C TYR A 342 7.42 12.40 -22.87
N ASP A 343 6.17 12.82 -23.05
CA ASP A 343 5.84 14.01 -23.81
C ASP A 343 5.79 15.24 -22.91
N ARG A 344 6.94 15.90 -22.81
CA ARG A 344 7.11 17.13 -22.01
C ARG A 344 6.45 18.37 -22.62
N SER A 345 5.77 18.26 -23.76
CA SER A 345 5.01 19.38 -24.34
C SER A 345 3.61 19.53 -23.74
N LEU A 346 3.14 18.52 -23.00
CA LEU A 346 1.81 18.47 -22.40
C LEU A 346 1.90 18.58 -20.87
N GLU A 347 1.92 19.81 -20.35
CA GLU A 347 1.93 20.08 -18.90
C GLU A 347 0.57 19.83 -18.24
N GLU A 348 -0.47 19.71 -19.05
CA GLU A 348 -1.84 19.44 -18.61
C GLU A 348 -2.62 18.73 -19.71
N TYR A 349 -3.38 17.70 -19.33
CA TYR A 349 -4.18 16.93 -20.27
C TYR A 349 -5.36 16.23 -19.60
N GLU A 350 -6.37 15.95 -20.41
CA GLU A 350 -7.48 15.09 -20.03
C GLU A 350 -7.19 13.64 -20.43
N TYR A 351 -7.75 12.72 -19.66
CA TYR A 351 -7.61 11.30 -19.91
C TYR A 351 -8.94 10.58 -19.73
N TRP A 352 -9.05 9.44 -20.41
CA TRP A 352 -10.22 8.59 -20.39
C TRP A 352 -9.82 7.13 -20.20
N HIS A 353 -10.72 6.38 -19.59
CA HIS A 353 -10.66 4.94 -19.61
C HIS A 353 -12.07 4.36 -19.67
N PHE A 354 -12.15 3.07 -19.98
CA PHE A 354 -13.40 2.37 -20.13
C PHE A 354 -13.21 0.91 -19.72
N ALA A 355 -14.27 0.32 -19.21
CA ALA A 355 -14.24 -1.03 -18.67
C ALA A 355 -15.22 -1.93 -19.43
N VAL A 356 -14.82 -3.17 -19.63
CA VAL A 356 -15.68 -4.28 -20.08
C VAL A 356 -15.66 -5.37 -19.02
N GLU A 357 -16.68 -6.22 -19.02
CA GLU A 357 -16.80 -7.29 -18.03
C GLU A 357 -16.86 -8.67 -18.72
N PRO A 358 -15.97 -9.62 -18.37
CA PRO A 358 -14.78 -9.43 -17.53
C PRO A 358 -13.73 -8.53 -18.22
N HIS A 359 -12.72 -8.09 -17.47
CA HIS A 359 -11.57 -7.35 -17.99
C HIS A 359 -10.99 -8.06 -19.23
N ALA A 360 -10.58 -7.27 -20.22
CA ALA A 360 -10.21 -7.77 -21.55
C ALA A 360 -8.98 -7.06 -22.12
N ILE A 361 -8.35 -7.74 -23.07
CA ILE A 361 -7.43 -7.12 -24.03
C ILE A 361 -8.29 -6.45 -25.10
N VAL A 362 -8.00 -5.18 -25.39
CA VAL A 362 -8.67 -4.36 -26.41
C VAL A 362 -7.63 -3.82 -27.40
N GLU A 363 -8.08 -3.15 -28.45
CA GLU A 363 -7.18 -2.53 -29.43
C GLU A 363 -7.40 -1.01 -29.48
N ALA A 364 -6.29 -0.27 -29.38
CA ALA A 364 -6.26 1.18 -29.43
C ALA A 364 -5.12 1.67 -30.34
N ASP A 365 -5.43 2.54 -31.31
CA ASP A 365 -4.49 3.00 -32.36
C ASP A 365 -3.73 1.83 -33.04
N GLY A 366 -4.36 0.65 -33.14
CA GLY A 366 -3.81 -0.59 -33.72
C GLY A 366 -2.88 -1.39 -32.80
N ALA A 367 -2.65 -0.93 -31.56
CA ALA A 367 -1.90 -1.67 -30.54
C ALA A 367 -2.87 -2.41 -29.61
N LEU A 368 -2.50 -3.62 -29.19
CA LEU A 368 -3.25 -4.36 -28.17
C LEU A 368 -2.91 -3.83 -26.78
N THR A 369 -3.95 -3.52 -26.00
CA THR A 369 -3.85 -2.82 -24.71
C THR A 369 -4.88 -3.36 -23.72
N GLU A 370 -4.92 -2.78 -22.53
CA GLU A 370 -5.89 -3.15 -21.49
C GLU A 370 -7.20 -2.36 -21.55
N SER A 371 -8.31 -3.02 -21.20
CA SER A 371 -9.49 -2.33 -20.67
C SER A 371 -9.27 -1.94 -19.20
N TYR A 372 -10.18 -1.19 -18.59
CA TYR A 372 -10.03 -0.81 -17.19
C TYR A 372 -10.30 -1.98 -16.24
N LEU A 373 -9.33 -2.26 -15.35
CA LEU A 373 -9.50 -3.15 -14.20
C LEU A 373 -9.61 -2.30 -12.92
N ASP A 374 -10.75 -2.40 -12.22
CA ASP A 374 -10.92 -1.69 -10.95
C ASP A 374 -10.18 -2.40 -9.81
N THR A 375 -9.01 -1.88 -9.48
CA THR A 375 -8.19 -2.29 -8.32
C THR A 375 -8.35 -1.32 -7.13
N GLY A 376 -9.31 -0.40 -7.18
CA GLY A 376 -9.57 0.63 -6.17
C GLY A 376 -9.02 2.02 -6.51
N ASN A 377 -8.57 2.27 -7.75
CA ASN A 377 -8.03 3.55 -8.23
C ASN A 377 -9.11 4.48 -8.87
N ARG A 378 -10.40 4.12 -8.80
CA ARG A 378 -11.51 4.92 -9.41
C ARG A 378 -11.61 6.37 -8.94
N GLN A 379 -11.05 6.71 -7.78
CA GLN A 379 -11.10 8.07 -7.25
C GLN A 379 -10.35 9.09 -8.11
N GLY A 380 -9.48 8.63 -9.02
CA GLY A 380 -8.82 9.49 -10.00
C GLY A 380 -9.74 10.05 -11.09
N PHE A 381 -10.94 9.50 -11.32
CA PHE A 381 -11.83 9.99 -12.38
C PHE A 381 -12.85 11.01 -11.84
N VAL A 382 -12.87 12.21 -12.43
CA VAL A 382 -13.74 13.33 -12.04
C VAL A 382 -15.15 13.23 -12.63
N SER A 383 -15.31 12.52 -13.75
CA SER A 383 -16.59 12.24 -14.40
C SER A 383 -16.66 10.77 -14.78
N GLN A 384 -17.79 10.12 -14.55
CA GLN A 384 -17.98 8.69 -14.77
C GLN A 384 -19.40 8.39 -15.24
N ALA A 385 -19.57 7.38 -16.09
CA ALA A 385 -20.87 6.88 -16.51
C ALA A 385 -20.86 5.34 -16.60
N GLY A 386 -22.01 4.72 -16.32
CA GLY A 386 -22.21 3.27 -16.37
C GLY A 386 -22.41 2.62 -15.01
N GLN A 387 -22.61 1.31 -15.02
CA GLN A 387 -22.82 0.51 -13.81
C GLN A 387 -21.74 -0.56 -13.71
N TRP A 388 -21.22 -0.72 -12.49
CA TRP A 388 -20.36 -1.82 -12.10
C TRP A 388 -20.88 -2.35 -10.77
N ALA A 389 -20.83 -3.66 -10.54
CA ALA A 389 -21.25 -4.21 -9.25
C ALA A 389 -20.43 -3.58 -8.11
N GLU A 390 -21.09 -2.89 -7.18
CA GLU A 390 -20.43 -2.31 -6.01
C GLU A 390 -19.72 -3.43 -5.22
N GLY A 391 -18.39 -3.30 -5.03
CA GLY A 391 -17.61 -4.22 -4.19
C GLY A 391 -16.69 -5.20 -4.94
N ALA A 392 -16.77 -5.32 -6.26
CA ALA A 392 -15.85 -6.15 -7.04
C ALA A 392 -14.54 -5.39 -7.34
N ARG A 393 -13.64 -5.31 -6.34
CA ARG A 393 -12.23 -4.95 -6.60
C ARG A 393 -11.54 -6.18 -7.15
N GLY A 394 -11.07 -6.09 -8.40
CA GLY A 394 -10.25 -7.14 -8.98
C GLY A 394 -8.80 -7.03 -8.48
N CYS A 395 -8.05 -8.10 -8.63
CA CYS A 395 -6.59 -8.04 -8.58
C CYS A 395 -5.99 -8.53 -9.89
N TRP A 396 -4.81 -8.01 -10.22
CA TRP A 396 -4.12 -8.34 -11.45
C TRP A 396 -3.79 -9.83 -11.56
N GLU A 397 -3.58 -10.51 -10.42
CA GLU A 397 -3.25 -11.92 -10.38
C GLU A 397 -4.42 -12.84 -10.77
N THR A 398 -5.67 -12.44 -10.51
CA THR A 398 -6.85 -13.31 -10.73
C THR A 398 -7.79 -12.81 -11.81
N ASP A 399 -7.90 -11.50 -12.01
CA ASP A 399 -8.95 -10.88 -12.82
C ASP A 399 -8.42 -10.23 -14.10
N ALA A 400 -7.10 -10.10 -14.26
CA ALA A 400 -6.52 -9.56 -15.48
C ALA A 400 -6.68 -10.53 -16.68
N ALA A 401 -6.83 -9.96 -17.88
CA ALA A 401 -7.03 -10.75 -19.10
C ALA A 401 -5.74 -11.42 -19.60
N ALA A 402 -4.60 -10.96 -19.09
CA ALA A 402 -3.27 -11.48 -19.30
C ALA A 402 -2.42 -11.20 -18.06
N PRO A 403 -1.38 -12.00 -17.78
CA PRO A 403 -0.46 -11.75 -16.67
C PRO A 403 0.30 -10.43 -16.84
N LEU A 404 0.61 -9.77 -15.72
CA LEU A 404 1.48 -8.60 -15.69
C LEU A 404 2.95 -9.02 -15.85
N GLY A 405 3.65 -8.45 -16.82
CA GLY A 405 5.05 -8.72 -17.14
C GLY A 405 5.96 -7.55 -16.76
N VAL A 406 6.42 -7.51 -15.52
CA VAL A 406 7.29 -6.43 -14.98
C VAL A 406 8.71 -6.92 -14.61
N SER A 407 9.00 -8.20 -14.80
CA SER A 407 10.36 -8.71 -14.54
C SER A 407 11.35 -8.14 -15.56
N ARG A 408 12.53 -7.73 -15.10
CA ARG A 408 13.62 -7.24 -15.98
C ARG A 408 13.93 -8.23 -17.11
N THR A 409 14.02 -9.53 -16.79
CA THR A 409 14.33 -10.60 -17.76
C THR A 409 13.31 -10.68 -18.90
N PHE A 410 12.09 -10.20 -18.67
CA PHE A 410 11.03 -10.15 -19.67
C PHE A 410 11.00 -8.79 -20.41
N VAL A 411 11.10 -7.67 -19.68
CA VAL A 411 10.89 -6.33 -20.26
C VAL A 411 12.13 -5.78 -20.96
N GLU A 412 13.35 -6.07 -20.47
CA GLU A 412 14.59 -5.57 -21.07
C GLU A 412 14.76 -6.02 -22.54
N PRO A 413 14.53 -7.30 -22.91
CA PRO A 413 14.56 -7.71 -24.32
C PRO A 413 13.53 -6.97 -25.20
N LEU A 414 12.31 -6.75 -24.69
CA LEU A 414 11.25 -6.00 -25.40
C LEU A 414 11.66 -4.56 -25.64
N HIS A 415 12.15 -3.89 -24.59
CA HIS A 415 12.68 -2.54 -24.65
C HIS A 415 13.78 -2.42 -25.71
N GLU A 416 14.75 -3.33 -25.68
CA GLU A 416 15.84 -3.33 -26.65
C GLU A 416 15.35 -3.54 -28.08
N ALA A 417 14.40 -4.46 -28.30
CA ALA A 417 13.84 -4.74 -29.62
C ALA A 417 13.12 -3.51 -30.20
N ILE A 418 12.28 -2.86 -29.40
CA ILE A 418 11.57 -1.62 -29.77
C ILE A 418 12.56 -0.49 -30.05
N ARG A 419 13.58 -0.33 -29.19
CA ARG A 419 14.62 0.69 -29.38
C ARG A 419 15.39 0.46 -30.68
N ARG A 420 15.88 -0.76 -30.92
CA ARG A 420 16.64 -1.12 -32.13
C ARG A 420 15.84 -0.83 -33.40
N ARG A 421 14.54 -1.14 -33.41
CA ARG A 421 13.66 -0.87 -34.55
C ARG A 421 13.62 0.60 -34.94
N SER A 422 13.61 1.50 -33.95
CA SER A 422 13.56 2.94 -34.19
C SER A 422 14.90 3.56 -34.60
N GLY A 423 15.98 2.78 -34.65
CA GLY A 423 17.34 3.30 -34.82
C GLY A 423 17.84 4.11 -33.61
N GLY A 424 17.11 4.10 -32.50
CA GLY A 424 17.46 4.83 -31.29
C GLY A 424 18.75 4.32 -30.67
N ARG A 425 19.64 5.24 -30.29
CA ARG A 425 20.82 4.91 -29.48
C ARG A 425 20.38 4.75 -28.04
N MET A 426 21.00 3.82 -27.31
CA MET A 426 20.81 3.72 -25.87
C MET A 426 21.39 4.99 -25.25
N GLU A 427 20.56 5.79 -24.58
CA GLU A 427 21.06 6.82 -23.69
C GLU A 427 21.83 6.11 -22.58
N LYS A 428 23.11 6.47 -22.42
CA LYS A 428 23.87 5.97 -21.28
C LYS A 428 23.28 6.62 -20.04
N PRO A 429 23.08 5.85 -18.95
CA PRO A 429 22.90 6.47 -17.64
C PRO A 429 23.97 7.54 -17.44
N GLY A 430 23.66 8.58 -16.67
CA GLY A 430 24.68 9.52 -16.21
C GLY A 430 25.85 8.76 -15.58
N GLU A 431 27.02 9.39 -15.48
CA GLU A 431 28.19 8.77 -14.84
C GLU A 431 27.80 8.14 -13.51
N LEU A 432 28.09 6.84 -13.34
CA LEU A 432 27.72 6.06 -12.17
C LEU A 432 28.89 5.95 -11.20
N VAL A 433 28.60 6.03 -9.92
CA VAL A 433 29.55 5.81 -8.82
C VAL A 433 28.99 4.80 -7.84
N ASP A 434 29.82 3.91 -7.32
CA ASP A 434 29.39 2.93 -6.32
C ASP A 434 29.42 3.51 -4.89
N GLU A 435 30.14 4.62 -4.70
CA GLU A 435 30.38 5.14 -3.36
C GLU A 435 29.17 5.89 -2.80
N PRO A 436 28.65 5.49 -1.62
CA PRO A 436 27.46 6.10 -1.04
C PRO A 436 27.71 7.50 -0.49
N ASP A 437 28.97 7.87 -0.26
CA ASP A 437 29.34 9.14 0.42
C ASP A 437 28.52 9.31 1.70
N LEU A 438 28.54 8.22 2.49
CA LEU A 438 27.82 8.12 3.75
C LEU A 438 28.43 9.08 4.76
N ILE A 439 27.64 10.06 5.17
CA ILE A 439 27.96 11.02 6.22
C ILE A 439 26.94 10.89 7.35
N VAL A 440 27.30 11.42 8.51
CA VAL A 440 26.36 11.53 9.64
C VAL A 440 26.20 12.99 9.98
N LEU A 441 24.96 13.46 10.05
CA LEU A 441 24.62 14.81 10.46
C LEU A 441 23.95 14.78 11.83
N THR A 442 24.16 15.83 12.62
CA THR A 442 23.29 16.16 13.74
C THR A 442 22.00 16.81 13.22
N PRO A 443 20.93 16.92 14.03
CA PRO A 443 19.71 17.63 13.66
C PRO A 443 19.93 19.12 13.31
N SER A 444 21.01 19.73 13.81
CA SER A 444 21.41 21.10 13.47
C SER A 444 22.20 21.20 12.16
N GLY A 445 22.42 20.09 11.45
CA GLY A 445 23.15 20.04 10.19
C GLY A 445 24.67 19.96 10.32
N GLN A 446 25.21 19.88 11.54
CA GLN A 446 26.65 19.66 11.75
C GLN A 446 27.03 18.25 11.31
N THR A 447 28.02 18.13 10.42
CA THR A 447 28.60 16.84 10.03
C THR A 447 29.50 16.28 11.13
N LEU A 448 29.29 15.01 11.47
CA LEU A 448 30.09 14.27 12.43
C LEU A 448 31.32 13.65 11.73
N PRO A 449 32.52 13.71 12.34
CA PRO A 449 33.72 13.18 11.71
C PRO A 449 33.67 11.66 11.51
N LEU A 450 33.93 11.21 10.28
CA LEU A 450 34.27 9.81 9.98
C LEU A 450 35.67 9.53 10.52
N VAL A 451 35.77 8.65 11.52
CA VAL A 451 37.04 8.30 12.18
C VAL A 451 37.75 7.20 11.42
N ARG A 452 36.99 6.23 10.92
CA ARG A 452 37.53 5.06 10.22
C ARG A 452 36.45 4.43 9.33
N GLN A 453 36.87 4.00 8.15
CA GLN A 453 36.12 3.05 7.33
C GLN A 453 36.98 1.80 7.15
N ALA A 454 36.40 0.63 7.40
CA ALA A 454 37.07 -0.66 7.22
C ALA A 454 36.08 -1.66 6.60
N GLY A 455 36.27 -1.97 5.32
CA GLY A 455 35.32 -2.77 4.55
C GLY A 455 33.93 -2.11 4.57
N GLN A 456 32.92 -2.89 4.99
CA GLN A 456 31.52 -2.47 5.06
C GLN A 456 31.17 -1.64 6.31
N ARG A 457 32.13 -1.37 7.21
CA ARG A 457 31.87 -0.67 8.48
C ARG A 457 32.41 0.75 8.48
N TYR A 458 31.54 1.70 8.83
CA TYR A 458 31.82 3.11 8.99
C TYR A 458 31.74 3.49 10.47
N LEU A 459 32.76 4.15 11.02
CA LEU A 459 32.81 4.57 12.42
C LEU A 459 32.87 6.11 12.51
N PHE A 460 31.84 6.71 13.09
CA PHE A 460 31.73 8.16 13.27
C PHE A 460 31.88 8.54 14.73
N ARG A 461 32.50 9.71 14.99
CA ARG A 461 32.60 10.29 16.34
C ARG A 461 31.36 11.14 16.63
N LEU A 462 30.68 10.84 17.73
CA LEU A 462 29.53 11.60 18.21
C LEU A 462 29.97 12.87 18.94
N SER A 463 29.24 13.97 18.74
CA SER A 463 29.40 15.22 19.50
C SER A 463 28.68 15.16 20.84
N GLU A 464 29.14 15.92 21.84
CA GLU A 464 28.43 16.07 23.12
C GLU A 464 27.03 16.66 22.95
N GLY A 465 26.06 16.15 23.74
CA GLY A 465 24.66 16.52 23.70
C GLY A 465 23.85 15.92 22.54
N CYS A 466 24.45 15.07 21.72
CA CYS A 466 23.79 14.46 20.57
C CYS A 466 22.94 13.26 21.00
N ASN A 467 21.61 13.41 20.94
CA ASN A 467 20.62 12.36 21.23
C ASN A 467 19.95 11.80 19.96
N GLU A 468 20.30 12.35 18.80
CA GLU A 468 19.74 11.99 17.51
C GLU A 468 20.76 12.30 16.42
N ILE A 469 20.83 11.45 15.39
CA ILE A 469 21.65 11.64 14.20
C ILE A 469 20.86 11.32 12.93
N LEU A 470 21.33 11.83 11.79
CA LEU A 470 20.86 11.48 10.46
C LEU A 470 21.98 10.79 9.70
N LEU A 471 21.74 9.55 9.28
CA LEU A 471 22.58 8.83 8.34
C LEU A 471 22.22 9.29 6.93
N VAL A 472 23.14 9.97 6.26
CA VAL A 472 22.89 10.60 4.97
C VAL A 472 23.81 9.98 3.92
N SER A 473 23.25 9.57 2.78
CA SER A 473 23.99 8.96 1.67
C SER A 473 23.43 9.41 0.33
N ARG A 474 24.18 9.18 -0.75
CA ARG A 474 23.62 9.22 -2.10
C ARG A 474 22.44 8.29 -2.21
N VAL A 475 21.53 8.64 -3.11
CA VAL A 475 20.38 7.82 -3.45
C VAL A 475 20.27 7.65 -4.94
N SER A 476 19.73 6.52 -5.35
CA SER A 476 19.32 6.26 -6.72
C SER A 476 18.09 5.37 -6.73
N ARG A 477 17.37 5.40 -7.84
CA ARG A 477 16.33 4.42 -8.13
C ARG A 477 16.91 3.37 -9.08
N PRO A 478 16.66 2.07 -8.87
CA PRO A 478 17.12 1.04 -9.81
C PRO A 478 16.69 1.29 -11.25
N CYS A 479 15.47 1.82 -11.46
CA CYS A 479 14.99 2.25 -12.78
C CYS A 479 15.83 3.35 -13.45
N ASP A 480 16.51 4.21 -12.69
CA ASP A 480 17.33 5.31 -13.24
C ASP A 480 18.76 4.87 -13.59
N VAL A 481 19.31 3.93 -12.82
CA VAL A 481 20.73 3.53 -12.95
C VAL A 481 20.92 2.24 -13.74
N ILE A 482 19.91 1.37 -13.78
CA ILE A 482 19.90 0.16 -14.62
C ILE A 482 19.17 0.46 -15.94
N GLY A 483 18.00 1.08 -15.86
CA GLY A 483 17.18 1.45 -17.02
C GLY A 483 15.67 1.33 -16.75
N PRO A 484 14.84 1.96 -17.61
CA PRO A 484 13.40 2.06 -17.40
C PRO A 484 12.68 0.71 -17.38
N PHE A 485 13.26 -0.32 -17.99
CA PHE A 485 12.77 -1.70 -17.97
C PHE A 485 12.88 -2.40 -16.59
N VAL A 486 13.30 -1.68 -15.55
CA VAL A 486 13.27 -2.11 -14.15
C VAL A 486 12.10 -1.44 -13.44
N ASP A 487 11.20 -2.25 -12.87
CA ASP A 487 9.97 -1.78 -12.19
C ASP A 487 10.25 -1.08 -10.85
N ASP A 488 11.41 -1.37 -10.26
CA ASP A 488 11.82 -0.85 -8.96
C ASP A 488 12.22 0.63 -9.03
N ARG A 489 11.29 1.47 -8.55
CA ARG A 489 11.41 2.94 -8.45
C ARG A 489 11.77 3.43 -7.06
N ARG A 490 12.15 2.53 -6.14
CA ARG A 490 12.46 2.94 -4.76
C ARG A 490 13.72 3.79 -4.73
N TRP A 491 13.70 4.87 -3.97
CA TRP A 491 14.90 5.64 -3.64
C TRP A 491 15.73 4.87 -2.62
N LEU A 492 16.84 4.27 -3.07
CA LEU A 492 17.72 3.43 -2.23
C LEU A 492 19.01 4.17 -1.94
N GLY A 493 19.27 4.37 -0.64
CA GLY A 493 20.55 4.86 -0.13
C GLY A 493 21.49 3.70 0.16
N VAL A 494 21.66 3.35 1.43
CA VAL A 494 22.46 2.21 1.90
C VAL A 494 21.61 1.16 2.61
N LEU A 495 21.96 -0.12 2.44
CA LEU A 495 21.36 -1.25 3.17
C LEU A 495 22.13 -1.46 4.48
N VAL A 496 21.52 -1.12 5.60
CA VAL A 496 22.15 -1.20 6.92
C VAL A 496 21.80 -2.52 7.61
N SER A 497 22.80 -3.30 8.01
CA SER A 497 22.59 -4.54 8.80
C SER A 497 22.76 -4.34 10.30
N GLN A 498 23.73 -3.51 10.69
CA GLN A 498 24.10 -3.37 12.09
C GLN A 498 24.47 -1.93 12.41
N ILE A 499 23.95 -1.44 13.52
CA ILE A 499 24.39 -0.19 14.14
C ILE A 499 24.89 -0.51 15.55
N GLN A 500 26.08 -0.02 15.90
CA GLN A 500 26.68 -0.21 17.23
C GLN A 500 27.13 1.11 17.83
N LEU A 501 26.85 1.32 19.10
CA LEU A 501 27.29 2.47 19.88
C LEU A 501 28.43 2.05 20.81
N PHE A 502 29.41 2.93 21.01
CA PHE A 502 30.60 2.69 21.83
C PHE A 502 30.76 3.78 22.88
N TRP A 503 31.02 3.39 24.13
CA TRP A 503 31.26 4.30 25.26
C TRP A 503 32.75 4.38 25.62
N GLU A 504 33.10 5.40 26.41
CA GLU A 504 34.47 5.65 26.91
C GLU A 504 35.02 4.48 27.76
N ASP A 505 34.12 3.80 28.49
CA ASP A 505 34.43 2.64 29.33
C ASP A 505 34.66 1.34 28.53
N GLY A 506 34.53 1.39 27.20
CA GLY A 506 34.70 0.25 26.31
C GLY A 506 33.43 -0.57 26.06
N GLU A 507 32.30 -0.22 26.69
CA GLU A 507 31.02 -0.88 26.44
C GLU A 507 30.53 -0.64 25.00
N ARG A 508 29.80 -1.62 24.47
CA ARG A 508 29.21 -1.61 23.14
C ARG A 508 27.73 -1.98 23.22
N LYS A 509 26.88 -1.27 22.48
CA LYS A 509 25.46 -1.58 22.38
C LYS A 509 25.02 -1.66 20.92
N ASN A 510 24.37 -2.76 20.54
CA ASN A 510 23.68 -2.84 19.25
C ASN A 510 22.39 -2.02 19.30
N VAL A 511 22.14 -1.26 18.23
CA VAL A 511 20.89 -0.52 18.02
C VAL A 511 20.10 -1.31 16.98
N THR A 512 18.90 -1.76 17.35
CA THR A 512 18.01 -2.56 16.49
C THR A 512 16.73 -1.80 16.15
N GLU A 513 16.49 -0.66 16.82
CA GLU A 513 15.33 0.21 16.69
C GLU A 513 15.15 0.73 15.25
N PHE A 514 16.23 0.79 14.47
CA PHE A 514 16.16 1.17 13.05
C PHE A 514 15.40 0.14 12.19
N LEU A 515 15.41 -1.14 12.57
CA LEU A 515 14.66 -2.19 11.86
C LEU A 515 13.15 -1.96 11.95
N SER A 516 12.69 -1.29 13.01
CA SER A 516 11.29 -0.95 13.25
C SER A 516 10.97 0.54 13.09
N ALA A 517 11.93 1.36 12.69
CA ALA A 517 11.74 2.80 12.54
C ALA A 517 10.66 3.15 11.48
N PRO A 518 9.89 4.23 11.66
CA PRO A 518 8.91 4.64 10.67
C PRO A 518 9.55 5.00 9.32
N ARG A 519 8.81 4.84 8.22
CA ARG A 519 9.32 5.23 6.88
C ARG A 519 9.56 6.73 6.76
N GLN A 520 8.78 7.55 7.46
CA GLN A 520 9.02 9.01 7.51
C GLN A 520 10.35 9.41 8.17
N ASP A 521 10.94 8.50 8.95
CA ASP A 521 12.26 8.71 9.56
C ASP A 521 13.39 8.31 8.60
N GLY A 522 13.08 8.10 7.31
CA GLY A 522 14.06 7.84 6.26
C GLY A 522 14.55 6.39 6.15
N TRP A 523 13.88 5.46 6.86
CA TRP A 523 14.11 4.03 6.77
C TRP A 523 13.09 3.36 5.85
N ASP A 524 13.54 2.74 4.76
CA ASP A 524 12.68 2.13 3.75
C ASP A 524 12.57 0.60 3.95
N VAL A 525 12.56 -0.19 2.87
CA VAL A 525 12.30 -1.63 2.90
C VAL A 525 13.22 -2.40 3.85
N GLN A 526 12.59 -3.22 4.68
CA GLN A 526 13.25 -4.26 5.45
C GLN A 526 13.36 -5.53 4.60
N GLU A 527 14.58 -6.03 4.42
CA GLU A 527 14.84 -7.25 3.67
C GLU A 527 14.53 -8.51 4.51
N ALA A 528 14.64 -9.69 3.92
CA ALA A 528 14.39 -10.96 4.62
C ALA A 528 15.36 -11.24 5.78
N ALA A 529 16.55 -10.62 5.76
CA ALA A 529 17.52 -10.61 6.86
C ALA A 529 17.31 -9.35 7.73
N PRO A 530 17.80 -9.30 8.99
CA PRO A 530 17.67 -8.12 9.87
C PRO A 530 18.55 -6.96 9.38
N CYS A 531 18.18 -6.40 8.22
CA CYS A 531 18.81 -5.29 7.55
C CYS A 531 17.74 -4.46 6.83
N ARG A 532 18.03 -3.17 6.63
CA ARG A 532 17.04 -2.22 6.14
C ARG A 532 17.67 -1.13 5.30
N TRP A 533 17.03 -0.82 4.18
CA TRP A 533 17.45 0.27 3.31
C TRP A 533 17.15 1.63 3.96
N THR A 534 18.04 2.60 3.77
CA THR A 534 17.72 4.02 3.96
C THR A 534 17.17 4.59 2.66
N ASN A 535 16.36 5.65 2.72
CA ASN A 535 15.91 6.40 1.52
C ASN A 535 16.73 7.69 1.25
N GLY A 536 17.93 7.79 1.84
CA GLY A 536 18.87 8.90 1.65
C GLY A 536 19.18 9.70 2.89
N ALA A 537 18.23 9.81 3.83
CA ALA A 537 18.42 10.54 5.09
C ALA A 537 17.67 9.85 6.24
N ALA A 538 18.32 8.86 6.87
CA ALA A 538 17.71 8.03 7.88
C ALA A 538 18.01 8.52 9.31
N ARG A 539 16.96 8.85 10.05
CA ARG A 539 16.98 9.32 11.43
C ARG A 539 17.20 8.17 12.41
N LEU A 540 18.17 8.33 13.28
CA LEU A 540 18.47 7.40 14.35
C LEU A 540 18.44 8.14 15.69
N VAL A 541 17.51 7.75 16.56
CA VAL A 541 17.47 8.22 17.94
C VAL A 541 18.49 7.43 18.76
N LEU A 542 19.38 8.14 19.43
CA LEU A 542 20.39 7.53 20.28
C LEU A 542 19.79 7.28 21.67
N PRO A 543 20.03 6.10 22.27
CA PRO A 543 19.50 5.78 23.59
C PRO A 543 20.09 6.70 24.65
N VAL A 544 19.22 7.38 25.40
CA VAL A 544 19.59 8.21 26.55
C VAL A 544 19.46 7.38 27.82
N HIS A 545 20.54 7.29 28.61
CA HIS A 545 20.56 6.58 29.88
C HIS A 545 20.70 7.57 31.04
N PRO A 546 19.72 7.65 31.96
CA PRO A 546 19.83 8.51 33.13
C PRO A 546 21.08 8.16 33.95
N GLY A 547 21.94 9.16 34.20
CA GLY A 547 23.16 9.00 35.00
C GLY A 547 24.38 8.43 34.26
N ARG A 548 24.29 8.16 32.96
CA ARG A 548 25.42 7.68 32.14
C ARG A 548 25.85 8.73 31.12
N LYS A 549 27.16 8.82 30.85
CA LYS A 549 27.68 9.60 29.73
C LYS A 549 27.16 9.02 28.40
N GLN A 550 26.96 9.88 27.42
CA GLN A 550 26.57 9.50 26.06
C GLN A 550 27.62 8.62 25.37
N PRO A 551 27.24 7.86 24.33
CA PRO A 551 28.21 7.18 23.48
C PRO A 551 29.16 8.16 22.79
N LEU A 552 30.41 7.73 22.58
CA LEU A 552 31.46 8.48 21.88
C LEU A 552 31.48 8.20 20.37
N PHE A 553 31.09 7.00 19.97
CA PHE A 553 31.12 6.60 18.56
C PHE A 553 29.86 5.82 18.17
N VAL A 554 29.51 5.94 16.89
CA VAL A 554 28.53 5.10 16.22
C VAL A 554 29.21 4.38 15.05
N SER A 555 29.07 3.06 15.01
CA SER A 555 29.45 2.22 13.88
C SER A 555 28.22 1.83 13.10
N VAL A 556 28.28 1.92 11.77
CA VAL A 556 27.23 1.50 10.85
C VAL A 556 27.82 0.49 9.87
N GLU A 557 27.19 -0.68 9.74
CA GLU A 557 27.54 -1.70 8.75
C GLU A 557 26.60 -1.62 7.55
N VAL A 558 27.19 -1.42 6.36
CA VAL A 558 26.50 -1.26 5.08
C VAL A 558 26.76 -2.49 4.21
N LEU A 559 25.71 -3.28 3.98
CA LEU A 559 25.80 -4.52 3.17
C LEU A 559 25.76 -4.25 1.67
N ALA A 560 25.01 -3.23 1.26
CA ALA A 560 24.81 -2.88 -0.14
C ALA A 560 24.49 -1.39 -0.28
N GLY A 561 24.73 -0.88 -1.47
CA GLY A 561 24.47 0.48 -1.89
C GLY A 561 24.75 0.61 -3.38
N GLY A 562 24.18 1.63 -4.00
CA GLY A 562 24.48 2.00 -5.39
C GLY A 562 24.05 0.95 -6.44
N PRO A 563 24.45 1.18 -7.71
CA PRO A 563 25.20 2.35 -8.17
C PRO A 563 24.38 3.64 -8.07
N TYR A 564 25.05 4.80 -7.96
CA TYR A 564 24.46 6.13 -7.83
C TYR A 564 24.82 7.01 -9.02
N LEU A 565 23.99 7.99 -9.35
CA LEU A 565 24.35 9.03 -10.32
C LEU A 565 25.38 9.99 -9.70
N ALA A 566 26.53 10.19 -10.35
CA ALA A 566 27.65 10.99 -9.85
C ALA A 566 27.28 12.45 -9.49
N LYS A 567 26.26 13.01 -10.15
CA LYS A 567 25.77 14.36 -9.89
C LYS A 567 24.91 14.48 -8.63
N ALA A 568 24.38 13.38 -8.09
CA ALA A 568 23.60 13.40 -6.86
C ALA A 568 24.53 13.57 -5.66
N ARG A 569 24.50 14.75 -5.01
CA ARG A 569 25.19 14.94 -3.74
C ARG A 569 24.28 14.52 -2.58
N PRO A 570 24.80 13.87 -1.53
CA PRO A 570 24.00 13.40 -0.39
C PRO A 570 23.18 14.50 0.31
N THR A 571 23.63 15.75 0.26
CA THR A 571 22.99 16.89 0.94
C THR A 571 21.98 17.66 0.09
N GLU A 572 21.87 17.36 -1.20
CA GLU A 572 21.01 18.10 -2.12
C GLU A 572 19.55 17.67 -1.91
N GLY A 573 18.70 18.55 -1.39
CA GLY A 573 17.26 18.28 -1.17
C GLY A 573 16.85 17.84 0.26
N ILE A 574 17.79 17.68 1.20
CA ILE A 574 17.47 17.34 2.60
C ILE A 574 17.00 18.59 3.35
N ARG A 575 15.71 18.64 3.73
CA ARG A 575 15.15 19.70 4.59
C ARG A 575 15.39 19.37 6.07
N LEU A 576 16.40 19.99 6.67
CA LEU A 576 16.63 19.95 8.11
C LEU A 576 15.83 21.08 8.78
N GLY A 577 14.73 20.75 9.47
CA GLY A 577 14.02 21.65 10.39
C GLY A 577 13.66 23.06 9.87
N GLY A 578 12.47 23.22 9.30
CA GLY A 578 11.72 24.50 9.34
C GLY A 578 12.27 25.74 8.61
N GLY A 579 13.34 25.64 7.83
CA GLY A 579 13.88 26.76 7.03
C GLY A 579 14.34 26.29 5.66
N MET A 580 13.92 27.02 4.62
CA MET A 580 14.25 26.75 3.22
C MET A 580 15.72 27.14 2.95
N PHE A 581 16.48 26.24 2.33
CA PHE A 581 17.63 26.57 1.49
C PHE A 581 17.39 26.01 0.10
#